data_AF-A0A2N2DVJ0-F1
#
_entry.id   AF-A0A2N2DVJ0-F1
#
_cell.length_a   1.000
_cell.length_b   1.000
_cell.length_c   1.000
_cell.angle_alpha   90.00
_cell.angle_beta   90.00
_cell.angle_gamma   90.00
#
_symmetry.space_group_name_H-M   'P 1'
#
loop_
_entity.id
_entity.type
_entity.pdbx_description
1 polymer ?
#
loop_
_entity_poly.entity_id
_entity_poly.type
_entity_poly.pdbx_seq_one_letter_code
_entity_poly.pdbx_strand_id
1 'polypeptide(L)'
;MTRGPRMGGGPMMAMHGGAKAKNFKSTLMRLVRFSSDYWIQLIFIFLLAIAGTIFSIFSPRLLGDITSKIFEGAMMMAMGVPGASIDMGYVSQMLLIMLALYIASSAFTYFQSFLMAGVAQKITYTFRRMITEKISKVPLKYYDSEPFGDILSRITNDVDTIANSLQQSVTSVVTSVTTVIGILIMMLLINVPMTMISLISLPVSLILIGSIVKVGQNFFRQRAAKLGELNGMIEENFGAHSIVKAFNAETRSIEKFDKLSDSLTETTWKAEFISGMMMPIISFISNLSYVAVVVLGGYLVVDGKIRVGDIQSFIQYTRNFSQPINQTAQIANVLQSTVAAAERVFEFLDESEEPKETTNPATLDQVEGSVTFENVSFGYSPDNVFIQQLNIDVKPGQR
;
A
#
# COMPACT_ATOMS: atom_id res chain seq x y z
N MET A 1 -25.83 -32.04 -21.15
CA MET A 1 -26.06 -30.68 -20.60
C MET A 1 -24.72 -29.98 -20.53
N THR A 2 -24.63 -28.89 -21.27
CA THR A 2 -23.43 -28.13 -21.64
C THR A 2 -22.79 -27.46 -20.43
N ARG A 3 -21.46 -27.66 -20.25
CA ARG A 3 -20.64 -26.89 -19.30
C ARG A 3 -20.54 -25.45 -19.81
N GLY A 4 -21.20 -24.53 -19.11
CA GLY A 4 -21.04 -23.09 -19.35
C GLY A 4 -19.63 -22.60 -19.02
N PRO A 5 -19.19 -21.48 -19.62
CA PRO A 5 -17.83 -20.98 -19.46
C PRO A 5 -17.61 -20.43 -18.04
N ARG A 6 -16.51 -20.88 -17.40
CA ARG A 6 -15.96 -20.28 -16.19
C ARG A 6 -15.56 -18.83 -16.51
N MET A 7 -16.36 -17.86 -16.08
CA MET A 7 -15.90 -16.48 -15.95
C MET A 7 -14.86 -16.44 -14.83
N GLY A 8 -13.61 -16.20 -15.20
CA GLY A 8 -12.54 -15.92 -14.26
C GLY A 8 -12.83 -14.59 -13.58
N GLY A 9 -13.22 -14.63 -12.30
CA GLY A 9 -13.17 -13.46 -11.44
C GLY A 9 -11.71 -13.06 -11.28
N GLY A 10 -11.33 -11.93 -11.87
CA GLY A 10 -10.08 -11.25 -11.51
C GLY A 10 -10.07 -10.93 -10.01
N PRO A 11 -8.90 -10.68 -9.40
CA PRO A 11 -8.83 -10.42 -7.98
C PRO A 11 -9.61 -9.13 -7.68
N MET A 12 -10.82 -9.30 -7.14
CA MET A 12 -11.52 -8.22 -6.47
C MET A 12 -10.62 -7.77 -5.34
N MET A 13 -10.03 -6.58 -5.49
CA MET A 13 -9.61 -5.79 -4.34
C MET A 13 -10.88 -5.58 -3.52
N ALA A 14 -11.14 -6.52 -2.61
CA ALA A 14 -11.93 -6.22 -1.45
C ALA A 14 -11.23 -5.02 -0.83
N MET A 15 -11.82 -3.83 -0.99
CA MET A 15 -11.73 -2.84 0.06
C MET A 15 -12.35 -3.49 1.29
N HIS A 16 -11.58 -4.36 1.96
CA HIS A 16 -11.64 -4.38 3.41
C HIS A 16 -11.47 -2.91 3.78
N GLY A 17 -12.55 -2.29 4.22
CA GLY A 17 -12.44 -1.07 5.00
C GLY A 17 -11.58 -1.47 6.18
N GLY A 18 -10.25 -1.34 6.03
CA GLY A 18 -9.32 -1.58 7.11
C GLY A 18 -9.80 -0.72 8.25
N ALA A 19 -9.98 -1.34 9.42
CA ALA A 19 -10.41 -0.64 10.62
C ALA A 19 -9.57 0.64 10.72
N LYS A 20 -10.24 1.80 10.72
CA LYS A 20 -9.51 3.08 10.81
C LYS A 20 -8.76 3.07 12.13
N ALA A 21 -7.47 3.39 12.07
CA ALA A 21 -6.67 3.47 13.27
C ALA A 21 -7.28 4.46 14.27
N LYS A 22 -7.42 4.08 15.54
CA LYS A 22 -7.95 4.94 16.62
C LYS A 22 -6.96 6.07 16.88
N ASN A 23 -5.65 5.76 16.90
CA ASN A 23 -4.58 6.69 17.25
C ASN A 23 -3.49 6.80 16.16
N PHE A 24 -3.90 7.16 14.94
CA PHE A 24 -3.02 7.17 13.74
C PHE A 24 -1.62 7.79 13.97
N LYS A 25 -1.58 9.00 14.55
CA LYS A 25 -0.31 9.73 14.77
C LYS A 25 0.60 9.05 15.79
N SER A 26 0.03 8.53 16.88
CA SER A 26 0.79 7.87 17.95
C SER A 26 1.41 6.58 17.43
N THR A 27 0.59 5.75 16.79
CA THR A 27 1.01 4.47 16.20
C THR A 27 2.07 4.66 15.13
N LEU A 28 1.90 5.65 14.24
CA LEU A 28 2.90 5.97 13.23
C LEU A 28 4.23 6.40 13.86
N MET A 29 4.19 7.27 14.87
CA MET A 29 5.41 7.70 15.57
C MET A 29 6.11 6.54 16.27
N ARG A 30 5.34 5.60 16.83
CA ARG A 30 5.87 4.40 17.46
C ARG A 30 6.50 3.44 16.45
N LEU A 31 5.90 3.26 15.27
CA LEU A 31 6.50 2.52 14.16
C LEU A 31 7.82 3.15 13.69
N VAL A 32 7.87 4.48 13.58
CA VAL A 32 9.09 5.21 13.19
C VAL A 32 10.18 5.02 14.24
N ARG A 33 9.84 5.14 15.53
CA ARG A 33 10.78 4.86 16.63
C ARG A 33 11.25 3.40 16.63
N PHE A 34 10.36 2.45 16.39
CA PHE A 34 10.72 1.04 16.27
C PHE A 34 11.67 0.79 15.09
N SER A 35 11.45 1.48 13.98
CA SER A 35 12.32 1.40 12.79
C SER A 35 13.64 2.15 12.97
N SER A 36 13.78 2.96 14.04
CA SER A 36 14.98 3.77 14.27
C SER A 36 16.22 2.92 14.54
N ASP A 37 16.08 1.68 15.01
CA ASP A 37 17.20 0.74 15.14
C ASP A 37 17.91 0.47 13.79
N TYR A 38 17.22 0.74 12.67
CA TYR A 38 17.73 0.55 11.31
C TYR A 38 18.06 1.86 10.59
N TRP A 39 18.14 3.00 11.29
CA TRP A 39 18.25 4.33 10.68
C TRP A 39 19.44 4.48 9.72
N ILE A 40 20.60 3.90 10.04
CA ILE A 40 21.79 3.93 9.19
C ILE A 40 21.54 3.17 7.88
N GLN A 41 20.92 1.99 7.96
CA GLN A 41 20.57 1.19 6.78
C GLN A 41 19.53 1.92 5.92
N LEU A 42 18.53 2.55 6.54
CA LEU A 42 17.51 3.34 5.85
C LEU A 42 18.12 4.55 5.12
N ILE A 43 19.05 5.29 5.73
CA ILE A 43 19.75 6.38 5.04
C ILE A 43 20.50 5.87 3.82
N PHE A 44 21.23 4.76 3.96
CA PHE A 44 21.96 4.19 2.82
C PHE A 44 21.01 3.74 1.70
N ILE A 45 19.89 3.10 2.04
CA ILE A 45 18.81 2.74 1.09
C ILE A 45 18.27 3.99 0.39
N PHE A 46 18.05 5.09 1.11
CA PHE A 46 17.59 6.35 0.52
C PHE A 46 18.60 6.95 -0.45
N LEU A 47 19.89 6.93 -0.11
CA LEU A 47 20.93 7.41 -1.03
C LEU A 47 20.98 6.56 -2.31
N LEU A 48 20.87 5.24 -2.21
CA LEU A 48 20.79 4.36 -3.38
C LEU A 48 19.53 4.63 -4.21
N ALA A 49 18.38 4.81 -3.56
CA ALA A 49 17.11 5.15 -4.23
C ALA A 49 17.24 6.46 -5.01
N ILE A 50 17.80 7.49 -4.38
CA ILE A 50 18.01 8.81 -4.98
C ILE A 50 18.98 8.69 -6.16
N ALA A 51 20.14 8.04 -5.97
CA ALA A 51 21.13 7.86 -7.03
C ALA A 51 20.56 7.10 -8.24
N GLY A 52 19.89 5.96 -8.01
CA GLY A 52 19.26 5.17 -9.06
C GLY A 52 18.19 5.97 -9.83
N THR A 53 17.39 6.76 -9.11
CA THR A 53 16.37 7.64 -9.69
C THR A 53 16.98 8.78 -10.50
N ILE A 54 18.07 9.40 -10.02
CA ILE A 54 18.75 10.46 -10.76
C ILE A 54 19.28 9.94 -12.11
N PHE A 55 19.91 8.77 -12.13
CA PHE A 55 20.42 8.19 -13.38
C PHE A 55 19.30 7.92 -14.41
N SER A 56 18.12 7.47 -13.98
CA SER A 56 16.99 7.28 -14.90
C SER A 56 16.45 8.61 -15.44
N ILE A 57 16.46 9.68 -14.63
CA ILE A 57 16.02 11.03 -15.02
C ILE A 57 16.93 11.67 -16.08
N PHE A 58 18.23 11.35 -16.11
CA PHE A 58 19.13 11.86 -17.15
C PHE A 58 18.88 11.26 -18.53
N SER A 59 18.29 10.05 -18.59
CA SER A 59 18.20 9.28 -19.82
C SER A 59 17.33 9.95 -20.92
N PRO A 60 16.17 10.55 -20.62
CA PRO A 60 15.40 11.30 -21.61
C PRO A 60 16.14 12.48 -22.25
N ARG A 61 17.01 13.18 -21.50
CA ARG A 61 17.85 14.26 -22.04
C ARG A 61 18.86 13.73 -23.03
N LEU A 62 19.53 12.64 -22.70
CA LEU A 62 20.51 12.00 -23.59
C LEU A 62 19.85 11.54 -24.89
N LEU A 63 18.63 11.01 -24.81
CA LEU A 63 17.85 10.66 -26.00
C LEU A 63 17.52 11.89 -26.85
N GLY A 64 17.28 13.04 -26.23
CA GLY A 64 17.13 14.33 -26.91
C GLY A 64 18.42 14.77 -27.62
N ASP A 65 19.56 14.67 -26.97
CA ASP A 65 20.86 15.01 -27.58
C ASP A 65 21.15 14.12 -28.81
N ILE A 66 20.90 12.81 -28.69
CA ILE A 66 21.00 11.85 -29.81
C ILE A 66 20.05 12.25 -30.95
N THR A 67 18.78 12.53 -30.63
CA THR A 67 17.75 12.89 -31.62
C THR A 67 18.12 14.19 -32.34
N SER A 68 18.62 15.18 -31.62
CA SER A 68 19.06 16.45 -32.19
C SER A 68 20.23 16.25 -33.17
N LYS A 69 21.22 15.43 -32.81
CA LYS A 69 22.37 15.15 -33.67
C LYS A 69 22.03 14.36 -34.91
N ILE A 70 21.13 13.38 -34.80
CA ILE A 70 20.59 12.67 -35.97
C ILE A 70 19.85 13.63 -36.89
N PHE A 71 19.02 14.51 -36.31
CA PHE A 71 18.24 15.49 -37.08
C PHE A 71 19.13 16.52 -37.79
N GLU A 72 20.14 17.07 -37.11
CA GLU A 72 21.14 17.98 -37.70
C GLU A 72 21.86 17.31 -38.88
N GLY A 73 22.35 16.08 -38.70
CA GLY A 73 23.02 15.32 -39.76
C GLY A 73 22.10 15.02 -40.95
N ALA A 74 20.86 14.60 -40.68
CA ALA A 74 19.86 14.33 -41.71
C ALA A 74 19.48 15.59 -42.51
N MET A 75 19.35 16.74 -41.83
CA MET A 75 19.03 18.00 -42.49
C MET A 75 20.17 18.48 -43.38
N MET A 76 21.43 18.40 -42.94
CA MET A 76 22.60 18.76 -43.75
C MET A 76 22.70 17.89 -45.01
N MET A 77 22.41 16.59 -44.90
CA MET A 77 22.34 15.70 -46.06
C MET A 77 21.19 16.09 -47.01
N ALA A 78 20.01 16.41 -46.49
CA ALA A 78 18.87 16.85 -47.29
C ALA A 78 19.12 18.18 -48.01
N MET A 79 19.92 19.07 -47.42
CA MET A 79 20.34 20.35 -48.01
C MET A 79 21.51 20.20 -49.00
N GLY A 80 22.01 18.98 -49.24
CA GLY A 80 23.08 18.72 -50.22
C GLY A 80 24.46 19.24 -49.80
N VAL A 81 24.70 19.44 -48.50
CA VAL A 81 26.01 19.90 -48.00
C VAL A 81 27.07 18.83 -48.26
N PRO A 82 28.16 19.12 -48.99
CA PRO A 82 29.20 18.14 -49.31
C PRO A 82 29.86 17.60 -48.03
N GLY A 83 29.95 16.27 -47.90
CA GLY A 83 30.53 15.63 -46.72
C GLY A 83 29.61 15.56 -45.49
N ALA A 84 28.33 15.95 -45.62
CA ALA A 84 27.36 15.76 -44.55
C ALA A 84 27.09 14.27 -44.32
N SER A 85 27.28 13.81 -43.09
CA SER A 85 26.93 12.48 -42.63
C SER A 85 26.40 12.55 -41.20
N ILE A 86 25.54 11.61 -40.82
CA ILE A 86 25.19 11.44 -39.40
C ILE A 86 26.43 10.95 -38.66
N ASP A 87 26.81 11.63 -37.58
CA ASP A 87 27.91 11.21 -36.72
C ASP A 87 27.51 9.96 -35.91
N MET A 88 27.66 8.80 -36.56
CA MET A 88 27.39 7.50 -35.94
C MET A 88 28.34 7.19 -34.78
N GLY A 89 29.52 7.82 -34.75
CA GLY A 89 30.46 7.71 -33.63
C GLY A 89 29.85 8.35 -32.37
N TYR A 90 29.40 9.60 -32.48
CA TYR A 90 28.71 10.29 -31.39
C TYR A 90 27.43 9.55 -30.96
N VAL A 91 26.60 9.13 -31.91
CA VAL A 91 25.33 8.42 -31.61
C VAL A 91 25.61 7.11 -30.86
N SER A 92 26.55 6.29 -31.34
CA SER A 92 26.89 5.03 -30.66
C SER A 92 27.50 5.25 -29.27
N GLN A 93 28.38 6.25 -29.11
CA GLN A 93 28.94 6.60 -27.80
C GLN A 93 27.85 7.07 -26.82
N MET A 94 26.92 7.92 -27.25
CA MET A 94 25.80 8.37 -26.43
C MET A 94 24.86 7.22 -26.07
N LEU A 95 24.59 6.29 -27.00
CA LEU A 95 23.80 5.09 -26.70
C LEU A 95 24.50 4.17 -25.68
N LEU A 96 25.82 4.02 -25.76
CA LEU A 96 26.61 3.28 -24.76
C LEU A 96 26.57 3.95 -23.39
N ILE A 97 26.65 5.29 -23.34
CA ILE A 97 26.48 6.05 -22.09
C ILE A 97 25.07 5.85 -21.55
N MET A 98 24.04 5.91 -22.40
CA MET A 98 22.65 5.67 -22.00
C MET A 98 22.47 4.26 -21.40
N LEU A 99 23.05 3.25 -22.05
CA LEU A 99 23.04 1.88 -21.57
C LEU A 99 23.75 1.75 -20.22
N ALA A 100 24.91 2.37 -20.06
CA ALA A 100 25.64 2.40 -18.80
C ALA A 100 24.82 3.07 -17.68
N LEU A 101 24.11 4.17 -17.98
CA LEU A 101 23.21 4.83 -17.03
C LEU A 101 22.03 3.94 -16.63
N TYR A 102 21.42 3.21 -17.57
CA TYR A 102 20.35 2.26 -17.25
C TYR A 102 20.83 1.06 -16.43
N ILE A 103 22.02 0.52 -16.73
CA ILE A 103 22.63 -0.54 -15.93
C ILE A 103 22.93 -0.03 -14.53
N ALA A 104 23.52 1.16 -14.40
CA ALA A 104 23.78 1.78 -13.10
C ALA A 104 22.47 1.99 -12.33
N SER A 105 21.48 2.65 -12.93
CA SER A 105 20.15 2.86 -12.32
C SER A 105 19.52 1.55 -11.84
N SER A 106 19.56 0.50 -12.68
CA SER A 106 19.04 -0.82 -12.35
C SER A 106 19.80 -1.46 -11.19
N ALA A 107 21.13 -1.36 -11.17
CA ALA A 107 21.95 -1.88 -10.07
C ALA A 107 21.64 -1.16 -8.75
N PHE A 108 21.56 0.18 -8.75
CA PHE A 108 21.20 0.96 -7.57
C PHE A 108 19.81 0.59 -7.05
N THR A 109 18.81 0.52 -7.93
CA THR A 109 17.44 0.12 -7.57
C THR A 109 17.38 -1.32 -7.03
N TYR A 110 18.15 -2.25 -7.63
CA TYR A 110 18.24 -3.62 -7.16
C TYR A 110 18.85 -3.71 -5.75
N PHE A 111 20.01 -3.08 -5.52
CA PHE A 111 20.66 -3.08 -4.20
C PHE A 111 19.79 -2.40 -3.15
N GLN A 112 19.17 -1.28 -3.50
CA GLN A 112 18.21 -0.58 -2.64
C GLN A 112 17.05 -1.51 -2.24
N SER A 113 16.44 -2.20 -3.20
CA SER A 113 15.33 -3.13 -2.96
C SER A 113 15.74 -4.34 -2.12
N PHE A 114 16.92 -4.91 -2.41
CA PHE A 114 17.48 -6.03 -1.66
C PHE A 114 17.75 -5.68 -0.20
N LEU A 115 18.38 -4.53 0.05
CA LEU A 115 18.64 -4.05 1.41
C LEU A 115 17.33 -3.74 2.15
N MET A 116 16.36 -3.12 1.48
CA MET A 116 15.05 -2.83 2.09
C MET A 116 14.29 -4.12 2.44
N ALA A 117 14.39 -5.16 1.61
CA ALA A 117 13.84 -6.49 1.93
C ALA A 117 14.47 -7.07 3.21
N GLY A 118 15.79 -6.92 3.36
CA GLY A 118 16.50 -7.33 4.58
C GLY A 118 16.01 -6.57 5.83
N VAL A 119 15.83 -5.25 5.74
CA VAL A 119 15.29 -4.43 6.84
C VAL A 119 13.87 -4.85 7.21
N ALA A 120 12.99 -5.00 6.21
CA ALA A 120 11.61 -5.43 6.42
C ALA A 120 11.55 -6.80 7.12
N GLN A 121 12.40 -7.75 6.72
CA GLN A 121 12.44 -9.07 7.34
C GLN A 121 12.97 -9.06 8.78
N LYS A 122 13.93 -8.19 9.10
CA LYS A 122 14.38 -7.99 10.49
C LYS A 122 13.29 -7.38 11.37
N ILE A 123 12.52 -6.44 10.83
CA ILE A 123 11.34 -5.86 11.49
C ILE A 123 10.31 -6.97 11.77
N THR A 124 9.96 -7.78 10.75
CA THR A 124 9.07 -8.95 10.90
C THR A 124 9.56 -9.90 11.99
N TYR A 125 10.83 -10.27 11.95
CA TYR A 125 11.44 -11.15 12.94
C TYR A 125 11.32 -10.58 14.36
N THR A 126 11.60 -9.28 14.53
CA THR A 126 11.55 -8.62 15.83
C THR A 126 10.12 -8.57 16.37
N PHE A 127 9.14 -8.22 15.54
CA PHE A 127 7.72 -8.29 15.91
C PHE A 127 7.30 -9.69 16.32
N ARG A 128 7.61 -10.71 15.49
CA ARG A 128 7.26 -12.10 15.81
C ARG A 128 7.90 -12.55 17.13
N ARG A 129 9.18 -12.21 17.37
CA ARG A 129 9.85 -12.51 18.64
C ARG A 129 9.14 -11.86 19.83
N MET A 130 8.87 -10.56 19.77
CA MET A 130 8.18 -9.84 20.85
C MET A 130 6.79 -10.43 21.12
N ILE A 131 6.05 -10.76 20.06
CA ILE A 131 4.72 -11.35 20.20
C ILE A 131 4.82 -12.75 20.82
N THR A 132 5.74 -13.60 20.37
CA THR A 132 5.94 -14.94 20.95
C THR A 132 6.34 -14.87 22.43
N GLU A 133 7.23 -13.96 22.81
CA GLU A 133 7.60 -13.74 24.22
C GLU A 133 6.41 -13.25 25.04
N LYS A 134 5.60 -12.34 24.48
CA LYS A 134 4.42 -11.77 25.12
C LYS A 134 3.32 -12.79 25.34
N ILE A 135 3.10 -13.72 24.40
CA ILE A 135 2.05 -14.75 24.50
C ILE A 135 2.13 -15.54 25.80
N SER A 136 3.34 -15.87 26.26
CA SER A 136 3.54 -16.63 27.51
C SER A 136 3.28 -15.85 28.80
N LYS A 137 3.04 -14.53 28.70
CA LYS A 137 2.92 -13.62 29.84
C LYS A 137 1.56 -12.96 29.94
N VAL A 138 0.70 -13.08 28.93
CA VAL A 138 -0.61 -12.44 28.94
C VAL A 138 -1.60 -13.34 29.71
N PRO A 139 -2.46 -12.77 30.59
CA PRO A 139 -3.41 -13.55 31.36
C PRO A 139 -4.33 -14.42 30.51
N LEU A 140 -4.64 -15.63 31.00
CA LEU A 140 -5.64 -16.53 30.39
C LEU A 140 -6.97 -15.81 30.07
N LYS A 141 -7.38 -14.88 30.94
CA LYS A 141 -8.58 -14.04 30.74
C LYS A 141 -8.62 -13.33 29.38
N TYR A 142 -7.47 -12.86 28.88
CA TYR A 142 -7.40 -12.20 27.57
C TYR A 142 -7.78 -13.18 26.45
N TYR A 143 -7.25 -14.40 26.51
CA TYR A 143 -7.51 -15.46 25.54
C TYR A 143 -8.96 -15.98 25.59
N ASP A 144 -9.60 -15.90 26.76
CA ASP A 144 -11.02 -16.22 26.89
C ASP A 144 -11.93 -15.13 26.31
N SER A 145 -11.46 -13.87 26.27
CA SER A 145 -12.22 -12.72 25.76
C SER A 145 -12.04 -12.44 24.27
N GLU A 146 -10.93 -12.88 23.67
CA GLU A 146 -10.58 -12.58 22.28
C GLU A 146 -10.64 -13.84 21.39
N PRO A 147 -11.25 -13.76 20.19
CA PRO A 147 -11.29 -14.91 19.28
C PRO A 147 -9.87 -15.36 18.89
N PHE A 148 -9.61 -16.67 18.98
CA PHE A 148 -8.32 -17.27 18.61
C PHE A 148 -7.83 -16.84 17.21
N GLY A 149 -8.75 -16.71 16.25
CA GLY A 149 -8.44 -16.28 14.89
C GLY A 149 -7.92 -14.84 14.79
N ASP A 150 -8.38 -13.93 15.64
CA ASP A 150 -7.90 -12.54 15.64
C ASP A 150 -6.46 -12.48 16.14
N ILE A 151 -6.15 -13.21 17.22
CA ILE A 151 -4.79 -13.32 17.77
C ILE A 151 -3.83 -13.88 16.72
N LEU A 152 -4.22 -14.95 16.03
CA LEU A 152 -3.39 -15.53 14.96
C LEU A 152 -3.16 -14.55 13.80
N SER A 153 -4.18 -13.77 13.44
CA SER A 153 -4.08 -12.74 12.40
C SER A 153 -3.11 -11.61 12.79
N ARG A 154 -3.08 -11.21 14.07
CA ARG A 154 -2.11 -10.23 14.59
C ARG A 154 -0.67 -10.72 14.47
N ILE A 155 -0.42 -12.01 14.71
CA ILE A 155 0.93 -12.63 14.60
C ILE A 155 1.39 -12.74 13.15
N THR A 156 0.45 -13.02 12.25
CA THR A 156 0.74 -13.37 10.85
C THR A 156 0.47 -12.19 9.92
N ASN A 157 -0.80 -11.96 9.57
CA ASN A 157 -1.24 -10.99 8.58
C ASN A 157 -0.87 -9.56 8.92
N ASP A 158 -0.99 -9.14 10.18
CA ASP A 158 -0.67 -7.75 10.56
C ASP A 158 0.83 -7.48 10.49
N VAL A 159 1.65 -8.38 11.03
CA VAL A 159 3.11 -8.24 10.96
C VAL A 159 3.57 -8.21 9.50
N ASP A 160 3.02 -9.08 8.65
CA ASP A 160 3.34 -9.12 7.22
C ASP A 160 2.85 -7.85 6.50
N THR A 161 1.67 -7.33 6.86
CA THR A 161 1.15 -6.06 6.34
C THR A 161 2.08 -4.90 6.69
N ILE A 162 2.54 -4.82 7.94
CA ILE A 162 3.48 -3.79 8.40
C ILE A 162 4.77 -3.86 7.57
N ALA A 163 5.37 -5.05 7.46
CA ALA A 163 6.65 -5.23 6.78
C ALA A 163 6.59 -4.93 5.28
N ASN A 164 5.61 -5.49 4.56
CA ASN A 164 5.44 -5.28 3.12
C ASN A 164 5.13 -3.80 2.82
N SER A 165 4.32 -3.17 3.66
CA SER A 165 3.92 -1.79 3.45
C SER A 165 5.06 -0.81 3.75
N LEU A 166 5.87 -1.07 4.79
CA LEU A 166 7.11 -0.34 5.05
C LEU A 166 8.07 -0.47 3.86
N GLN A 167 8.29 -1.69 3.36
CA GLN A 167 9.17 -1.95 2.21
C GLN A 167 8.77 -1.13 0.98
N GLN A 168 7.48 -1.15 0.63
CA GLN A 168 6.95 -0.45 -0.53
C GLN A 168 6.88 1.07 -0.31
N SER A 169 6.18 1.53 0.74
CA SER A 169 5.86 2.95 0.92
C SER A 169 7.09 3.81 1.12
N VAL A 170 8.05 3.34 1.93
CA VAL A 170 9.27 4.09 2.25
C VAL A 170 10.13 4.31 1.00
N THR A 171 10.28 3.26 0.18
CA THR A 171 10.98 3.33 -1.11
C THR A 171 10.23 4.20 -2.11
N SER A 172 8.92 4.00 -2.24
CA SER A 172 8.09 4.73 -3.18
C SER A 172 8.08 6.23 -2.88
N VAL A 173 7.90 6.66 -1.63
CA VAL A 173 7.90 8.10 -1.28
C VAL A 173 9.20 8.77 -1.70
N VAL A 174 10.35 8.18 -1.39
CA VAL A 174 11.65 8.77 -1.73
C VAL A 174 11.88 8.82 -3.24
N THR A 175 11.58 7.73 -3.95
CA THR A 175 11.70 7.68 -5.41
C THR A 175 10.71 8.64 -6.09
N SER A 176 9.46 8.72 -5.65
CA SER A 176 8.45 9.65 -6.17
C SER A 176 8.88 11.11 -5.98
N VAL A 177 9.31 11.49 -4.77
CA VAL A 177 9.76 12.87 -4.48
C VAL A 177 10.99 13.22 -5.31
N THR A 178 11.98 12.31 -5.38
CA THR A 178 13.18 12.51 -6.20
C THR A 178 12.83 12.62 -7.68
N THR A 179 11.89 11.81 -8.16
CA THR A 179 11.39 11.82 -9.54
C THR A 179 10.72 13.14 -9.87
N VAL A 180 9.78 13.61 -9.03
CA VAL A 180 9.07 14.89 -9.23
C VAL A 180 10.07 16.05 -9.26
N ILE A 181 10.94 16.15 -8.26
CA ILE A 181 11.91 17.25 -8.14
C ILE A 181 12.92 17.19 -9.28
N GLY A 182 13.50 16.02 -9.55
CA GLY A 182 14.53 15.86 -10.58
C GLY A 182 13.99 16.12 -11.98
N ILE A 183 12.78 15.63 -12.31
CA ILE A 183 12.12 15.92 -13.58
C ILE A 183 11.82 17.42 -13.70
N LEU A 184 11.28 18.05 -12.66
CA LEU A 184 10.98 19.48 -12.68
C LEU A 184 12.23 20.32 -12.94
N ILE A 185 13.36 19.99 -12.29
CA ILE A 185 14.65 20.63 -12.54
C ILE A 185 15.06 20.46 -14.01
N MET A 186 14.98 19.24 -14.55
CA MET A 186 15.34 18.98 -15.95
C MET A 186 14.44 19.70 -16.95
N MET A 187 13.13 19.80 -16.67
CA MET A 187 12.19 20.55 -17.50
C MET A 187 12.50 22.05 -17.51
N LEU A 188 12.77 22.64 -16.34
CA LEU A 188 13.17 24.04 -16.21
C LEU A 188 14.49 24.34 -16.93
N LEU A 189 15.45 23.40 -16.90
CA LEU A 189 16.72 23.52 -17.61
C LEU A 189 16.55 23.46 -19.14
N ILE A 190 15.54 22.76 -19.65
CA ILE A 190 15.24 22.71 -21.08
C ILE A 190 14.52 23.98 -21.52
N ASN A 191 13.33 24.25 -20.94
CA ASN A 191 12.53 25.41 -21.33
C ASN A 191 11.43 25.75 -20.31
N VAL A 192 11.44 27.00 -19.85
CA VAL A 192 10.47 27.50 -18.87
C VAL A 192 9.03 27.58 -19.43
N PRO A 193 8.76 28.14 -20.63
CA PRO A 193 7.42 28.16 -21.21
C PRO A 193 6.76 26.78 -21.33
N MET A 194 7.47 25.77 -21.85
CA MET A 194 6.94 24.40 -21.92
C MET A 194 6.69 23.82 -20.52
N THR A 195 7.52 24.16 -19.53
CA THR A 195 7.35 23.71 -18.14
C THR A 195 6.08 24.27 -17.51
N MET A 196 5.69 25.50 -17.84
CA MET A 196 4.44 26.07 -17.34
C MET A 196 3.22 25.29 -17.82
N ILE A 197 3.23 24.77 -19.05
CA ILE A 197 2.14 23.92 -19.57
C ILE A 197 2.00 22.66 -18.71
N SER A 198 3.11 21.96 -18.46
CA SER A 198 3.09 20.76 -17.64
C SER A 198 2.72 21.06 -16.17
N LEU A 199 3.21 22.17 -15.61
CA LEU A 199 2.84 22.61 -14.27
C LEU A 199 1.35 22.97 -14.15
N ILE A 200 0.72 23.54 -15.19
CA ILE A 200 -0.72 23.82 -15.20
C ILE A 200 -1.55 22.53 -15.33
N SER A 201 -1.05 21.53 -16.04
CA SER A 201 -1.75 20.23 -16.16
C SER A 201 -1.89 19.50 -14.83
N LEU A 202 -0.99 19.74 -13.87
CA LEU A 202 -1.04 19.14 -12.52
C LEU A 202 -2.25 19.60 -11.67
N PRO A 203 -2.46 20.89 -11.37
CA PRO A 203 -3.63 21.35 -10.62
C PRO A 203 -4.93 21.05 -11.37
N VAL A 204 -4.96 21.13 -12.69
CA VAL A 204 -6.12 20.72 -13.49
C VAL A 204 -6.46 19.25 -13.24
N SER A 205 -5.45 18.37 -13.26
CA SER A 205 -5.63 16.96 -12.93
C SER A 205 -6.13 16.75 -11.51
N LEU A 206 -5.52 17.42 -10.53
CA LEU A 206 -5.91 17.29 -9.11
C LEU A 206 -7.35 17.78 -8.87
N ILE A 207 -7.79 18.86 -9.51
CA ILE A 207 -9.15 19.38 -9.38
C ILE A 207 -10.17 18.40 -9.99
N LEU A 208 -9.88 17.88 -11.18
CA LEU A 208 -10.77 16.92 -11.86
C LEU A 208 -10.84 15.60 -11.07
N ILE A 209 -9.70 15.05 -10.64
CA ILE A 209 -9.65 13.86 -9.79
C ILE A 209 -10.38 14.12 -8.47
N GLY A 210 -10.11 15.23 -7.80
CA GLY A 210 -10.77 15.58 -6.54
C GLY A 210 -12.29 15.65 -6.68
N SER A 211 -12.78 16.16 -7.82
CA SER A 211 -14.21 16.20 -8.13
C SER A 211 -14.79 14.80 -8.31
N ILE A 212 -14.11 13.93 -9.05
CA ILE A 212 -14.50 12.52 -9.27
C ILE A 212 -14.51 11.76 -7.94
N VAL A 213 -13.45 11.89 -7.14
CA VAL A 213 -13.34 11.24 -5.83
C VAL A 213 -14.48 11.69 -4.92
N LYS A 214 -14.79 12.98 -4.90
CA LYS A 214 -15.89 13.52 -4.09
C LYS A 214 -17.24 12.92 -4.48
N VAL A 215 -17.52 12.78 -5.78
CA VAL A 215 -18.76 12.13 -6.28
C VAL A 215 -18.75 10.63 -5.97
N GLY A 216 -17.62 9.95 -6.25
CA GLY A 216 -17.45 8.52 -6.06
C GLY A 216 -17.58 8.08 -4.61
N GLN A 217 -17.11 8.89 -3.64
CA GLN A 217 -17.22 8.58 -2.22
C GLN A 217 -18.65 8.29 -1.77
N ASN A 218 -19.65 8.97 -2.33
CA ASN A 218 -21.05 8.70 -1.99
C ASN A 218 -21.48 7.30 -2.44
N PHE A 219 -21.15 6.91 -3.67
CA PHE A 219 -21.45 5.57 -4.19
C PHE A 219 -20.66 4.48 -3.48
N PHE A 220 -19.39 4.73 -3.10
CA PHE A 220 -18.62 3.79 -2.29
C PHE A 220 -19.24 3.56 -0.91
N ARG A 221 -19.74 4.61 -0.25
CA ARG A 221 -20.45 4.46 1.03
C ARG A 221 -21.73 3.65 0.88
N GLN A 222 -22.53 3.91 -0.15
CA GLN A 222 -23.75 3.15 -0.42
C GLN A 222 -23.43 1.69 -0.75
N ARG A 223 -22.38 1.42 -1.55
CA ARG A 223 -21.91 0.07 -1.87
C ARG A 223 -21.54 -0.68 -0.59
N ALA A 224 -20.79 -0.04 0.30
CA ALA A 224 -20.39 -0.64 1.58
C ALA A 224 -21.62 -0.97 2.46
N ALA A 225 -22.59 -0.07 2.54
CA ALA A 225 -23.83 -0.30 3.29
C ALA A 225 -24.63 -1.48 2.71
N LYS A 226 -24.84 -1.52 1.39
CA LYS A 226 -25.57 -2.60 0.70
C LYS A 226 -24.87 -3.95 0.79
N LEU A 227 -23.54 -3.95 0.74
CA LEU A 227 -22.75 -5.16 0.96
C LEU A 227 -22.91 -5.68 2.40
N GLY A 228 -22.95 -4.79 3.39
CA GLY A 228 -23.23 -5.13 4.78
C GLY A 228 -24.62 -5.73 4.97
N GLU A 229 -25.66 -5.13 4.36
CA GLU A 229 -27.03 -5.67 4.37
C GLU A 229 -27.09 -7.09 3.77
N LEU A 230 -26.44 -7.30 2.61
CA LEU A 230 -26.38 -8.60 1.95
C LEU A 230 -25.64 -9.64 2.80
N ASN A 231 -24.47 -9.29 3.35
CA ASN A 231 -23.69 -10.19 4.20
C ASN A 231 -24.42 -10.54 5.50
N GLY A 232 -25.09 -9.57 6.13
CA GLY A 232 -25.90 -9.83 7.32
C GLY A 232 -27.04 -10.80 7.04
N MET A 233 -27.69 -10.69 5.87
CA MET A 233 -28.70 -11.65 5.44
C MET A 233 -28.12 -13.05 5.18
N ILE A 234 -26.92 -13.14 4.58
CA ILE A 234 -26.23 -14.42 4.39
C ILE A 234 -25.95 -15.05 5.76
N GLU A 235 -25.41 -14.29 6.70
CA GLU A 235 -25.09 -14.76 8.06
C GLU A 235 -26.35 -15.23 8.81
N GLU A 236 -27.44 -14.46 8.78
CA GLU A 236 -28.74 -14.81 9.37
C GLU A 236 -29.30 -16.11 8.76
N ASN A 237 -29.33 -16.22 7.43
CA ASN A 237 -29.91 -17.36 6.73
C ASN A 237 -29.11 -18.65 6.93
N PHE A 238 -27.77 -18.58 6.90
CA PHE A 238 -26.93 -19.75 7.11
C PHE A 238 -26.86 -20.14 8.59
N GLY A 239 -26.81 -19.17 9.50
CA GLY A 239 -26.89 -19.42 10.94
C GLY A 239 -28.22 -20.06 11.36
N ALA A 240 -29.32 -19.68 10.70
CA ALA A 240 -30.66 -20.20 10.96
C ALA A 240 -31.18 -21.14 9.84
N HIS A 241 -30.29 -21.85 9.12
CA HIS A 241 -30.68 -22.63 7.94
C HIS A 241 -31.79 -23.64 8.22
N SER A 242 -31.73 -24.32 9.37
CA SER A 242 -32.76 -25.28 9.80
C SER A 242 -34.13 -24.62 9.99
N ILE A 243 -34.18 -23.36 10.44
CA ILE A 243 -35.43 -22.59 10.58
C ILE A 243 -35.98 -22.23 9.19
N VAL A 244 -35.11 -21.76 8.28
CA VAL A 244 -35.52 -21.46 6.90
C VAL A 244 -36.13 -22.69 6.22
N LYS A 245 -35.53 -23.87 6.40
CA LYS A 245 -36.05 -25.15 5.89
C LYS A 245 -37.34 -25.60 6.60
N ALA A 246 -37.42 -25.47 7.92
CA ALA A 246 -38.59 -25.91 8.69
C ALA A 246 -39.86 -25.12 8.33
N PHE A 247 -39.71 -23.84 7.95
CA PHE A 247 -40.82 -22.97 7.55
C PHE A 247 -41.04 -22.90 6.04
N ASN A 248 -40.34 -23.71 5.22
CA ASN A 248 -40.37 -23.66 3.76
C ASN A 248 -40.19 -22.23 3.19
N ALA A 249 -39.28 -21.45 3.80
CA ALA A 249 -39.09 -20.03 3.49
C ALA A 249 -38.01 -19.76 2.43
N GLU A 250 -37.53 -20.79 1.73
CA GLU A 250 -36.40 -20.69 0.78
C GLU A 250 -36.67 -19.71 -0.34
N THR A 251 -37.82 -19.81 -1.01
CA THR A 251 -38.19 -18.93 -2.13
C THR A 251 -38.22 -17.47 -1.69
N ARG A 252 -38.83 -17.18 -0.53
CA ARG A 252 -38.88 -15.82 0.03
C ARG A 252 -37.48 -15.30 0.37
N SER A 253 -36.61 -16.17 0.87
CA SER A 253 -35.23 -15.81 1.18
C SER A 253 -34.43 -15.52 -0.08
N ILE A 254 -34.59 -16.32 -1.14
CA ILE A 254 -33.96 -16.08 -2.44
C ILE A 254 -34.47 -14.76 -3.04
N GLU A 255 -35.77 -14.49 -3.04
CA GLU A 255 -36.32 -13.22 -3.55
C GLU A 255 -35.78 -11.99 -2.82
N LYS A 256 -35.61 -12.07 -1.49
CA LYS A 256 -35.03 -10.98 -0.70
C LYS A 256 -33.53 -10.85 -0.99
N PHE A 257 -32.82 -11.96 -1.18
CA PHE A 257 -31.41 -11.96 -1.58
C PHE A 257 -31.23 -11.30 -2.96
N ASP A 258 -32.05 -11.67 -3.94
CA ASP A 258 -31.99 -11.13 -5.30
C ASP A 258 -32.20 -9.62 -5.29
N LYS A 259 -33.17 -9.11 -4.54
CA LYS A 259 -33.39 -7.65 -4.39
C LYS A 259 -32.19 -6.91 -3.80
N LEU A 260 -31.55 -7.47 -2.77
CA LEU A 260 -30.36 -6.88 -2.16
C LEU A 260 -29.15 -6.97 -3.11
N SER A 261 -29.02 -8.10 -3.80
CA SER A 261 -27.98 -8.36 -4.80
C SER A 261 -28.09 -7.41 -6.00
N ASP A 262 -29.29 -7.16 -6.50
CA ASP A 262 -29.55 -6.20 -7.59
C ASP A 262 -29.22 -4.77 -7.18
N SER A 263 -29.63 -4.36 -5.97
CA SER A 263 -29.32 -3.04 -5.43
C SER A 263 -27.81 -2.85 -5.20
N LEU A 264 -27.13 -3.90 -4.70
CA LEU A 264 -25.67 -3.92 -4.58
C LEU A 264 -25.01 -3.83 -5.95
N THR A 265 -25.51 -4.54 -6.95
CA THR A 265 -24.99 -4.54 -8.32
C THR A 265 -25.08 -3.15 -8.94
N GLU A 266 -26.24 -2.50 -8.86
CA GLU A 266 -26.44 -1.13 -9.38
C GLU A 266 -25.48 -0.13 -8.71
N THR A 267 -25.37 -0.20 -7.38
CA THR A 267 -24.51 0.72 -6.62
C THR A 267 -23.03 0.46 -6.89
N THR A 268 -22.66 -0.82 -7.04
CA THR A 268 -21.29 -1.23 -7.39
C THR A 268 -20.92 -0.75 -8.79
N TRP A 269 -21.81 -0.91 -9.77
CA TRP A 269 -21.59 -0.41 -11.13
C TRP A 269 -21.36 1.10 -11.14
N LYS A 270 -22.18 1.88 -10.43
CA LYS A 270 -21.99 3.35 -10.31
C LYS A 270 -20.64 3.70 -9.65
N ALA A 271 -20.28 3.02 -8.56
CA ALA A 271 -19.02 3.27 -7.85
C ALA A 271 -17.79 2.95 -8.73
N GLU A 272 -17.82 1.80 -9.41
CA GLU A 272 -16.73 1.36 -10.29
C GLU A 272 -16.65 2.21 -11.56
N PHE A 273 -17.77 2.62 -12.14
CA PHE A 273 -17.78 3.50 -13.31
C PHE A 273 -17.10 4.84 -12.99
N ILE A 274 -17.50 5.49 -11.89
CA ILE A 274 -16.90 6.77 -11.47
C ILE A 274 -15.40 6.61 -11.19
N SER A 275 -14.99 5.51 -10.57
CA SER A 275 -13.58 5.24 -10.26
C SER A 275 -12.76 4.90 -11.50
N GLY A 276 -13.35 4.13 -12.42
CA GLY A 276 -12.75 3.74 -13.69
C GLY A 276 -12.50 4.94 -14.62
N MET A 277 -13.25 6.04 -14.46
CA MET A 277 -13.03 7.29 -15.21
C MET A 277 -11.74 8.04 -14.82
N MET A 278 -11.13 7.75 -13.67
CA MET A 278 -9.92 8.45 -13.22
C MET A 278 -8.76 8.30 -14.22
N MET A 279 -8.46 7.06 -14.66
CA MET A 279 -7.33 6.79 -15.56
C MET A 279 -7.51 7.38 -16.96
N PRO A 280 -8.68 7.28 -17.62
CA PRO A 280 -8.96 7.99 -18.87
C PRO A 280 -8.81 9.51 -18.74
N ILE A 281 -9.26 10.12 -17.64
CA ILE A 281 -9.17 11.57 -17.44
C ILE A 281 -7.71 12.02 -17.27
N ILE A 282 -6.92 11.30 -16.48
CA ILE A 282 -5.47 11.54 -16.35
C ILE A 282 -4.79 11.41 -17.72
N SER A 283 -5.11 10.36 -18.48
CA SER A 283 -4.56 10.14 -19.81
C SER A 283 -4.96 11.25 -20.79
N PHE A 284 -6.20 11.71 -20.72
CA PHE A 284 -6.70 12.82 -21.55
C PHE A 284 -5.94 14.12 -21.25
N ILE A 285 -5.76 14.48 -19.98
CA ILE A 285 -5.01 15.67 -19.58
C ILE A 285 -3.54 15.55 -19.97
N SER A 286 -2.93 14.37 -19.77
CA SER A 286 -1.56 14.11 -20.19
C SER A 286 -1.39 14.23 -21.71
N ASN A 287 -2.37 13.78 -22.49
CA ASN A 287 -2.36 13.89 -23.95
C ASN A 287 -2.58 15.34 -24.41
N LEU A 288 -3.41 16.11 -23.71
CA LEU A 288 -3.58 17.54 -24.00
C LEU A 288 -2.28 18.32 -23.72
N SER A 289 -1.63 18.02 -22.59
CA SER A 289 -0.31 18.57 -22.26
C SER A 289 0.74 18.19 -23.30
N TYR A 290 0.76 16.93 -23.73
CA TYR A 290 1.61 16.47 -24.84
C TYR A 290 1.40 17.27 -26.12
N VAL A 291 0.16 17.46 -26.57
CA VAL A 291 -0.14 18.23 -27.79
C VAL A 291 0.31 19.67 -27.63
N ALA A 292 0.03 20.31 -26.49
CA ALA A 292 0.42 21.68 -26.21
C ALA A 292 1.95 21.86 -26.21
N VAL A 293 2.69 20.93 -25.60
CA VAL A 293 4.16 20.88 -25.63
C VAL A 293 4.70 20.71 -27.05
N VAL A 294 4.12 19.83 -27.86
CA VAL A 294 4.56 19.61 -29.25
C VAL A 294 4.34 20.85 -30.11
N VAL A 295 3.17 21.49 -29.99
CA VAL A 295 2.84 22.71 -30.75
C VAL A 295 3.75 23.87 -30.35
N LEU A 296 3.90 24.13 -29.05
CA LEU A 296 4.79 25.19 -28.56
C LEU A 296 6.26 24.87 -28.86
N GLY A 297 6.67 23.63 -28.66
CA GLY A 297 8.03 23.16 -28.95
C GLY A 297 8.38 23.30 -30.42
N GLY A 298 7.47 22.94 -31.33
CA GLY A 298 7.65 23.12 -32.77
C GLY A 298 7.86 24.59 -33.13
N TYR A 299 7.07 25.49 -32.55
CA TYR A 299 7.27 26.94 -32.70
C TYR A 299 8.64 27.40 -32.18
N LEU A 300 9.05 26.94 -30.99
CA LEU A 300 10.34 27.31 -30.38
C LEU A 300 11.56 26.75 -31.14
N VAL A 301 11.41 25.59 -31.80
CA VAL A 301 12.45 25.04 -32.69
C VAL A 301 12.63 25.90 -33.93
N VAL A 302 11.52 26.32 -34.55
CA VAL A 302 11.56 27.21 -35.72
C VAL A 302 12.18 28.56 -35.37
N ASP A 303 11.91 29.06 -34.17
CA ASP A 303 12.50 30.30 -33.62
C ASP A 303 13.96 30.10 -33.12
N GLY A 304 14.51 28.89 -33.23
CA GLY A 304 15.89 28.57 -32.83
C GLY A 304 16.17 28.60 -31.33
N LYS A 305 15.13 28.68 -30.48
CA LYS A 305 15.25 28.76 -29.02
C LYS A 305 15.54 27.41 -28.35
N ILE A 306 15.15 26.31 -28.98
CA ILE A 306 15.38 24.93 -28.52
C ILE A 306 15.71 24.02 -29.70
N ARG A 307 16.25 22.83 -29.42
CA ARG A 307 16.55 21.78 -30.41
C ARG A 307 15.36 20.84 -30.59
N VAL A 308 15.31 20.12 -31.71
CA VAL A 308 14.26 19.11 -31.96
C VAL A 308 14.26 18.03 -30.88
N GLY A 309 15.44 17.61 -30.42
CA GLY A 309 15.53 16.62 -29.36
C GLY A 309 15.07 17.12 -27.99
N ASP A 310 15.08 18.43 -27.74
CA ASP A 310 14.53 18.99 -26.50
C ASP A 310 13.03 18.72 -26.40
N ILE A 311 12.29 18.77 -27.51
CA ILE A 311 10.88 18.37 -27.58
C ILE A 311 10.74 16.90 -27.17
N GLN A 312 11.59 16.03 -27.72
CA GLN A 312 11.56 14.59 -27.43
C GLN A 312 11.83 14.29 -25.95
N SER A 313 12.82 14.94 -25.35
CA SER A 313 13.07 14.84 -23.90
C SER A 313 11.87 15.36 -23.10
N PHE A 314 11.30 16.49 -23.51
CA PHE A 314 10.18 17.12 -22.81
C PHE A 314 8.90 16.30 -22.82
N ILE A 315 8.63 15.60 -23.92
CA ILE A 315 7.53 14.64 -24.05
C ILE A 315 7.65 13.55 -22.98
N GLN A 316 8.84 12.96 -22.83
CA GLN A 316 9.08 11.93 -21.83
C GLN A 316 8.97 12.47 -20.41
N TYR A 317 9.53 13.64 -20.15
CA TYR A 317 9.41 14.29 -18.84
C TYR A 317 7.96 14.60 -18.47
N THR A 318 7.15 15.09 -19.41
CA THR A 318 5.72 15.36 -19.19
C THR A 318 4.94 14.09 -18.81
N ARG A 319 5.21 12.96 -19.48
CA ARG A 319 4.60 11.67 -19.15
C ARG A 319 5.02 11.18 -17.76
N ASN A 320 6.31 11.27 -17.46
CA ASN A 320 6.85 10.83 -16.17
C ASN A 320 6.39 11.73 -15.01
N PHE A 321 6.20 13.03 -15.25
CA PHE A 321 5.71 13.99 -14.26
C PHE A 321 4.26 13.70 -13.83
N SER A 322 3.48 13.03 -14.68
CA SER A 322 2.08 12.67 -14.38
C SER A 322 1.94 11.39 -13.54
N GLN A 323 2.95 10.50 -13.51
CA GLN A 323 2.89 9.23 -12.77
C GLN A 323 2.79 9.37 -11.24
N PRO A 324 3.56 10.25 -10.57
CA PRO A 324 3.53 10.41 -9.11
C PRO A 324 2.16 10.78 -8.54
N ILE A 325 1.28 11.37 -9.36
CA ILE A 325 -0.12 11.67 -8.99
C ILE A 325 -0.85 10.38 -8.57
N ASN A 326 -0.69 9.30 -9.34
CA ASN A 326 -1.32 8.01 -9.04
C ASN A 326 -0.72 7.35 -7.79
N GLN A 327 0.60 7.47 -7.63
CA GLN A 327 1.32 6.86 -6.50
C GLN A 327 0.89 7.46 -5.17
N THR A 328 0.56 8.76 -5.12
CA THR A 328 0.18 9.45 -3.88
C THR A 328 -1.06 8.82 -3.23
N ALA A 329 -2.10 8.51 -4.00
CA ALA A 329 -3.32 7.88 -3.49
C ALA A 329 -3.06 6.44 -3.01
N GLN A 330 -2.25 5.69 -3.76
CA GLN A 330 -1.88 4.33 -3.40
C GLN A 330 -1.06 4.29 -2.10
N ILE A 331 -0.09 5.19 -1.95
CA ILE A 331 0.73 5.31 -0.73
C ILE A 331 -0.17 5.65 0.47
N ALA A 332 -1.14 6.55 0.33
CA ALA A 332 -2.06 6.88 1.42
C ALA A 332 -2.87 5.67 1.90
N ASN A 333 -3.38 4.85 0.99
CA ASN A 333 -4.12 3.62 1.32
C ASN A 333 -3.21 2.59 2.02
N VAL A 334 -2.00 2.39 1.51
CA VAL A 334 -1.01 1.47 2.10
C VAL A 334 -0.58 1.96 3.49
N LEU A 335 -0.35 3.25 3.68
CA LEU A 335 -0.03 3.81 5.00
C LEU A 335 -1.19 3.64 5.98
N GLN A 336 -2.45 3.79 5.54
CA GLN A 336 -3.61 3.57 6.40
C GLN A 336 -3.71 2.12 6.88
N SER A 337 -3.54 1.13 5.98
CA SER A 337 -3.54 -0.28 6.38
C SER A 337 -2.35 -0.63 7.28
N THR A 338 -1.18 -0.06 7.01
CA THR A 338 0.03 -0.22 7.85
C THR A 338 -0.24 0.21 9.28
N VAL A 339 -0.82 1.40 9.46
CA VAL A 339 -1.04 1.97 10.78
C VAL A 339 -2.13 1.20 11.53
N ALA A 340 -3.18 0.74 10.84
CA ALA A 340 -4.20 -0.12 11.45
C ALA A 340 -3.61 -1.46 11.93
N ALA A 341 -2.82 -2.14 11.09
CA ALA A 341 -2.15 -3.38 11.45
C ALA A 341 -1.17 -3.19 12.63
N ALA A 342 -0.39 -2.11 12.60
CA ALA A 342 0.53 -1.79 13.68
C ALA A 342 -0.18 -1.46 15.00
N GLU A 343 -1.33 -0.79 14.94
CA GLU A 343 -2.10 -0.51 16.15
C GLU A 343 -2.56 -1.80 16.81
N ARG A 344 -3.09 -2.77 16.06
CA ARG A 344 -3.50 -4.08 16.61
C ARG A 344 -2.36 -4.87 17.22
N VAL A 345 -1.18 -4.85 16.58
CA VAL A 345 0.03 -5.49 17.10
C VAL A 345 0.51 -4.80 18.38
N PHE A 346 0.54 -3.46 18.40
CA PHE A 346 0.93 -2.73 19.61
C PHE A 346 -0.09 -2.86 20.74
N GLU A 347 -1.39 -2.87 20.45
CA GLU A 347 -2.44 -3.16 21.45
C GLU A 347 -2.19 -4.52 22.12
N PHE A 348 -1.81 -5.56 21.37
CA PHE A 348 -1.45 -6.86 21.95
C PHE A 348 -0.16 -6.80 22.77
N LEU A 349 0.88 -6.13 22.28
CA LEU A 349 2.17 -6.01 22.99
C LEU A 349 2.05 -5.17 24.29
N ASP A 350 1.11 -4.23 24.32
CA ASP A 350 0.82 -3.37 25.47
C ASP A 350 -0.14 -4.00 26.47
N GLU A 351 -0.72 -5.17 26.16
CA GLU A 351 -1.61 -5.87 27.08
C GLU A 351 -0.90 -6.15 28.42
N SER A 352 -1.65 -6.06 29.51
CA SER A 352 -1.13 -6.30 30.85
C SER A 352 -0.58 -7.73 30.96
N GLU A 353 0.62 -7.86 31.54
CA GLU A 353 1.20 -9.19 31.83
C GLU A 353 0.63 -9.74 33.13
N GLU A 354 0.60 -11.07 33.26
CA GLU A 354 0.27 -11.74 34.51
C GLU A 354 1.18 -11.21 35.63
N PRO A 355 0.59 -10.70 36.72
CA PRO A 355 1.38 -10.24 37.84
C PRO A 355 2.17 -11.42 38.40
N LYS A 356 3.44 -11.18 38.75
CA LYS A 356 4.23 -12.19 39.46
C LYS A 356 3.50 -12.54 40.76
N GLU A 357 3.20 -13.82 40.96
CA GLU A 357 2.44 -14.30 42.12
C GLU A 357 3.08 -13.90 43.45
N THR A 358 4.42 -13.90 43.52
CA THR A 358 5.17 -13.49 44.71
C THR A 358 6.61 -13.12 44.36
N THR A 359 7.23 -12.25 45.16
CA THR A 359 8.67 -11.94 45.08
C THR A 359 9.54 -12.99 45.76
N ASN A 360 8.97 -13.83 46.63
CA ASN A 360 9.66 -14.90 47.33
C ASN A 360 8.90 -16.23 47.12
N PRO A 361 9.14 -16.92 45.99
CA PRO A 361 8.49 -18.19 45.71
C PRO A 361 8.94 -19.24 46.72
N ALA A 362 7.99 -20.01 47.25
CA ALA A 362 8.31 -21.16 48.08
C ALA A 362 8.95 -22.26 47.22
N THR A 363 10.13 -22.73 47.60
CA THR A 363 10.75 -23.93 47.03
C THR A 363 10.14 -25.17 47.66
N LEU A 364 9.56 -26.04 46.82
CA LEU A 364 8.97 -27.30 47.26
C LEU A 364 10.00 -28.42 47.13
N ASP A 365 10.55 -28.89 48.27
CA ASP A 365 11.53 -29.99 48.28
C ASP A 365 10.85 -31.37 48.30
N GLN A 366 9.79 -31.52 49.10
CA GLN A 366 8.95 -32.72 49.17
C GLN A 366 7.47 -32.31 49.17
N VAL A 367 6.69 -32.93 48.28
CA VAL A 367 5.26 -32.63 48.11
C VAL A 367 4.45 -33.88 48.45
N GLU A 368 3.66 -33.81 49.52
CA GLU A 368 2.74 -34.90 49.91
C GLU A 368 1.47 -34.93 49.03
N GLY A 369 1.15 -33.82 48.36
CA GLY A 369 0.00 -33.73 47.44
C GLY A 369 -1.36 -33.51 48.10
N SER A 370 -1.39 -33.01 49.34
CA SER A 370 -2.62 -32.53 50.00
C SER A 370 -3.12 -31.25 49.33
N VAL A 371 -4.43 -31.13 49.06
CA VAL A 371 -5.03 -29.94 48.44
C VAL A 371 -6.23 -29.48 49.26
N THR A 372 -6.20 -28.21 49.70
CA THR A 372 -7.26 -27.62 50.52
C THR A 372 -7.78 -26.34 49.86
N PHE A 373 -9.09 -26.23 49.72
CA PHE A 373 -9.82 -25.01 49.36
C PHE A 373 -10.48 -24.48 50.63
N GLU A 374 -10.20 -23.22 51.00
CA GLU A 374 -10.81 -22.58 52.17
C GLU A 374 -11.61 -21.35 51.74
N ASN A 375 -12.93 -21.41 51.93
CA ASN A 375 -13.88 -20.33 51.63
C ASN A 375 -13.72 -19.71 50.22
N VAL A 376 -13.41 -20.54 49.23
CA VAL A 376 -13.13 -20.08 47.88
C VAL A 376 -14.42 -19.69 47.16
N SER A 377 -14.44 -18.50 46.58
CA SER A 377 -15.53 -18.05 45.69
C SER A 377 -14.94 -17.63 44.35
N PHE A 378 -15.57 -18.01 43.24
CA PHE A 378 -15.05 -17.78 41.90
C PHE A 378 -16.15 -17.40 40.90
N GLY A 379 -15.80 -16.46 40.02
CA GLY A 379 -16.58 -16.02 38.87
C GLY A 379 -15.67 -15.29 37.88
N TYR A 380 -16.00 -15.37 36.59
CA TYR A 380 -15.25 -14.67 35.53
C TYR A 380 -15.48 -13.14 35.57
N SER A 381 -16.58 -12.70 36.19
CA SER A 381 -16.88 -11.30 36.46
C SER A 381 -17.41 -11.14 37.90
N PRO A 382 -17.27 -9.95 38.52
CA PRO A 382 -17.83 -9.68 39.84
C PRO A 382 -19.35 -9.92 39.94
N ASP A 383 -20.06 -9.75 38.81
CA ASP A 383 -21.51 -9.88 38.73
C ASP A 383 -21.99 -11.34 38.55
N ASN A 384 -21.08 -12.27 38.25
CA ASN A 384 -21.42 -13.67 37.96
C ASN A 384 -20.51 -14.66 38.69
N VAL A 385 -20.68 -14.75 40.01
CA VAL A 385 -19.99 -15.69 40.90
C VAL A 385 -20.80 -16.98 41.01
N PHE A 386 -20.28 -18.08 40.43
CA PHE A 386 -20.97 -19.37 40.40
C PHE A 386 -20.40 -20.40 41.38
N ILE A 387 -19.17 -20.23 41.86
CA ILE A 387 -18.64 -20.97 43.02
C ILE A 387 -18.72 -20.05 44.23
N GLN A 388 -19.42 -20.48 45.27
CA GLN A 388 -19.63 -19.68 46.49
C GLN A 388 -19.19 -20.48 47.72
N GLN A 389 -18.28 -19.90 48.51
CA GLN A 389 -17.82 -20.43 49.80
C GLN A 389 -17.43 -21.92 49.78
N LEU A 390 -16.70 -22.33 48.73
CA LEU A 390 -16.24 -23.70 48.57
C LEU A 390 -15.17 -24.02 49.60
N ASN A 391 -15.42 -25.09 50.36
CA ASN A 391 -14.48 -25.68 51.29
C ASN A 391 -14.28 -27.15 50.94
N ILE A 392 -13.06 -27.54 50.60
CA ILE A 392 -12.70 -28.92 50.23
C ILE A 392 -11.35 -29.25 50.86
N ASP A 393 -11.22 -30.45 51.41
CA ASP A 393 -9.95 -31.00 51.85
C ASP A 393 -9.72 -32.37 51.19
N VAL A 394 -8.64 -32.49 50.40
CA VAL A 394 -8.26 -33.70 49.67
C VAL A 394 -6.96 -34.23 50.22
N LYS A 395 -7.00 -35.45 50.79
CA LYS A 395 -5.83 -36.09 51.39
C LYS A 395 -4.90 -36.70 50.33
N PRO A 396 -3.60 -36.87 50.64
CA PRO A 396 -2.65 -37.58 49.79
C PRO A 396 -3.18 -38.94 49.31
N GLY A 397 -3.16 -39.17 47.99
CA GLY A 397 -3.56 -40.44 47.37
C GLY A 397 -5.08 -40.70 47.29
N GLN A 398 -5.91 -39.76 47.74
CA GLN A 398 -7.37 -39.84 47.64
C GLN A 398 -7.80 -39.53 46.20
N ARG A 399 -8.77 -40.29 45.66
CA ARG A 399 -9.29 -40.15 44.29
C ARG A 399 -10.73 -39.67 44.28
#